data_AF-A0A7C4JMQ5-F1
#
_entry.id   AF-A0A7C4JMQ5-F1
#
_cell.length_a   1.000
_cell.length_b   1.000
_cell.length_c   1.000
_cell.angle_alpha   90.00
_cell.angle_beta   90.00
_cell.angle_gamma   90.00
#
_symmetry.space_group_name_H-M   'P 1'
#
loop_
_entity.id
_entity.type
_entity.pdbx_description
1 polymer ?
#
loop_
_entity_poly.entity_id
_entity_poly.type
_entity_poly.pdbx_seq_one_letter_code
_entity_poly.pdbx_strand_id
1 'polypeptide(L)'
;MVKQDFIRHIVNPVLSELLKHRNELVSVVDEIRRFLANAESKYGFSIYGENPVKLCEYLGSNDFKILVNLFKSVNALDALIEILRRTRRSYRDFEEIHKCVDRVLRNIKKEYLRENREDSEEHA
;
A
#
# COMPACT_ATOMS: atom_id res chain seq x y z
N MET A 1 -20.70 -3.66 -12.59
CA MET A 1 -19.31 -3.52 -12.10
C MET A 1 -19.27 -3.95 -10.64
N VAL A 2 -18.36 -4.85 -10.26
CA VAL A 2 -18.12 -5.17 -8.84
C VAL A 2 -17.30 -4.01 -8.27
N LYS A 3 -17.91 -3.20 -7.41
CA LYS A 3 -17.16 -2.18 -6.66
C LYS A 3 -16.20 -2.93 -5.72
N GLN A 4 -14.90 -2.85 -5.97
CA GLN A 4 -13.90 -3.48 -5.12
C GLN A 4 -13.39 -2.46 -4.10
N ASP A 5 -13.72 -2.70 -2.84
CA ASP A 5 -13.20 -1.98 -1.69
C ASP A 5 -11.68 -2.19 -1.51
N PHE A 6 -10.94 -1.10 -1.26
CA PHE A 6 -9.50 -1.11 -1.11
C PHE A 6 -9.04 -2.03 0.03
N ILE A 7 -9.64 -1.93 1.21
CA ILE A 7 -9.19 -2.73 2.35
C ILE A 7 -9.67 -4.17 2.21
N ARG A 8 -10.96 -4.37 1.96
CA ARG A 8 -11.58 -5.71 2.02
C ARG A 8 -11.16 -6.60 0.86
N HIS A 9 -11.04 -6.06 -0.35
CA HIS A 9 -10.84 -6.88 -1.55
C HIS A 9 -9.40 -6.82 -2.10
N ILE A 10 -8.60 -5.84 -1.69
CA ILE A 10 -7.22 -5.72 -2.17
C ILE A 10 -6.22 -5.98 -1.06
N VAL A 11 -6.27 -5.20 0.02
CA VAL A 11 -5.30 -5.30 1.13
C VAL A 11 -5.41 -6.64 1.85
N ASN A 12 -6.61 -6.99 2.31
CA ASN A 12 -6.81 -8.19 3.14
C ASN A 12 -6.31 -9.47 2.46
N PRO A 13 -6.62 -9.75 1.18
CA PRO A 13 -6.06 -10.90 0.48
C PRO A 13 -4.53 -10.93 0.46
N VAL A 14 -3.86 -9.80 0.19
CA VAL A 14 -2.39 -9.74 0.14
C VAL A 14 -1.79 -9.97 1.53
N LEU A 15 -2.36 -9.37 2.58
CA LEU A 15 -1.91 -9.59 3.94
C LEU A 15 -2.13 -11.04 4.40
N SER A 16 -3.25 -11.66 4.01
CA SER A 16 -3.50 -13.08 4.28
C SER A 16 -2.50 -13.97 3.54
N GLU A 17 -2.12 -13.63 2.31
CA GLU A 17 -1.05 -14.33 1.58
C GLU A 17 0.30 -14.18 2.29
N LEU A 18 0.65 -12.98 2.76
CA LEU A 18 1.87 -12.73 3.55
C LEU A 18 1.92 -13.61 4.81
N LEU A 19 0.82 -13.67 5.56
CA LEU A 19 0.74 -14.47 6.80
C LEU A 19 0.82 -15.97 6.57
N LYS A 20 0.44 -16.48 5.40
CA LYS A 20 0.63 -17.91 5.06
C LYS A 20 2.11 -18.29 5.03
N HIS A 21 2.98 -17.36 4.66
CA HIS A 21 4.41 -17.58 4.53
C HIS A 21 5.22 -17.04 5.71
N ARG A 22 4.67 -16.08 6.46
CA ARG A 22 5.31 -15.37 7.57
C ARG A 22 4.35 -15.15 8.73
N ASN A 23 3.95 -16.25 9.39
CA ASN A 23 2.97 -16.22 10.47
C ASN A 23 3.45 -15.43 11.71
N GLU A 24 4.76 -15.25 11.88
CA GLU A 24 5.35 -14.41 12.90
C GLU A 24 4.97 -12.92 12.77
N LEU A 25 4.49 -12.48 11.60
CA LEU A 25 4.11 -11.10 11.33
C LEU A 25 2.65 -10.76 11.68
N VAL A 26 1.90 -11.66 12.32
CA VAL A 26 0.46 -11.45 12.66
C VAL A 26 0.21 -10.13 13.37
N SER A 27 1.02 -9.79 14.38
CA SER A 27 0.85 -8.55 15.15
C SER A 27 1.02 -7.30 14.27
N VAL A 28 2.06 -7.28 13.43
CA VAL A 28 2.34 -6.17 12.51
C VAL A 28 1.26 -6.07 11.42
N VAL A 29 0.79 -7.21 10.92
CA VAL A 29 -0.31 -7.24 9.94
C VAL A 29 -1.61 -6.69 10.54
N ASP A 30 -1.91 -7.00 11.80
CA ASP A 30 -3.07 -6.43 12.48
C ASP A 30 -2.91 -4.92 12.73
N GLU A 31 -1.70 -4.45 13.01
CA GLU A 31 -1.39 -3.02 13.07
C GLU A 31 -1.59 -2.33 11.72
N ILE A 32 -1.09 -2.92 10.63
CA ILE A 32 -1.30 -2.44 9.26
C ILE A 32 -2.80 -2.32 8.95
N ARG A 33 -3.60 -3.33 9.31
CA ARG A 33 -5.06 -3.31 9.10
C ARG A 33 -5.72 -2.17 9.86
N ARG A 34 -5.37 -1.97 11.13
CA ARG A 34 -5.90 -0.86 11.95
C ARG A 34 -5.50 0.49 11.37
N PHE A 35 -4.24 0.63 10.96
CA PHE A 35 -3.72 1.85 10.36
C PHE A 35 -4.50 2.22 9.08
N LEU A 36 -4.73 1.22 8.22
CA LEU A 36 -5.49 1.39 6.99
C LEU A 36 -6.97 1.72 7.24
N ALA A 37 -7.62 1.07 8.21
CA ALA A 37 -9.01 1.37 8.57
C ALA A 37 -9.17 2.81 9.10
N ASN A 38 -8.21 3.28 9.89
CA ASN A 38 -8.18 4.67 10.36
C ASN A 38 -7.97 5.65 9.20
N ALA A 39 -7.08 5.32 8.26
CA ALA A 39 -6.87 6.12 7.06
C ALA A 39 -8.13 6.16 6.18
N GLU A 40 -8.82 5.03 5.99
CA GLU A 40 -10.08 4.99 5.24
C GLU A 40 -11.12 5.92 5.84
N SER A 41 -11.35 5.84 7.16
CA SER A 41 -12.27 6.77 7.85
C SER A 41 -11.82 8.23 7.77
N LYS A 42 -10.51 8.51 7.84
CA LYS A 42 -9.96 9.86 7.86
C LYS A 42 -10.04 10.55 6.50
N TYR A 43 -9.68 9.84 5.44
CA TYR A 43 -9.64 10.39 4.08
C TYR A 43 -10.95 10.18 3.34
N GLY A 44 -11.78 9.24 3.75
CA GLY A 44 -13.08 8.99 3.17
C GLY A 44 -13.01 8.40 1.76
N PHE A 45 -12.14 7.40 1.56
CA PHE A 45 -11.95 6.73 0.26
C PHE A 45 -12.69 5.40 0.15
N SER A 46 -13.59 5.09 1.09
CA SER A 46 -14.36 3.86 1.02
C SER A 46 -15.30 3.86 -0.18
N ILE A 47 -15.53 2.68 -0.77
CA ILE A 47 -16.51 2.55 -1.87
C ILE A 47 -17.96 2.57 -1.37
N TYR A 48 -18.17 2.48 -0.05
CA TYR A 48 -19.46 2.40 0.61
C TYR A 48 -19.94 3.79 1.04
N GLY A 49 -20.33 4.61 0.06
CA GLY A 49 -20.94 5.92 0.31
C GLY A 49 -19.98 7.11 0.28
N GLU A 50 -18.70 6.88 -0.01
CA GLU A 50 -17.71 7.95 -0.12
C GLU A 50 -17.05 8.02 -1.52
N ASN A 51 -15.95 8.76 -1.65
CA ASN A 51 -15.32 9.04 -2.92
C ASN A 51 -13.98 8.28 -3.06
N PRO A 52 -13.91 7.22 -3.88
CA PRO A 52 -12.69 6.43 -4.06
C PRO A 52 -11.52 7.22 -4.65
N VAL A 53 -11.76 8.36 -5.30
CA VAL A 53 -10.70 9.26 -5.80
C VAL A 53 -9.82 9.79 -4.66
N LYS A 54 -10.39 9.94 -3.45
CA LYS A 54 -9.65 10.37 -2.25
C LYS A 54 -8.58 9.37 -1.79
N LEU A 55 -8.56 8.16 -2.35
CA LEU A 55 -7.43 7.24 -2.21
C LEU A 55 -6.13 7.91 -2.65
N CYS A 56 -6.18 8.78 -3.66
CA CYS A 56 -5.02 9.53 -4.12
C CYS A 56 -4.48 10.51 -3.06
N GLU A 57 -5.37 11.11 -2.27
CA GLU A 57 -4.98 12.00 -1.17
C GLU A 57 -4.27 11.20 -0.08
N TYR A 58 -4.80 10.02 0.26
CA TYR A 58 -4.14 9.11 1.19
C TYR A 58 -2.76 8.67 0.69
N LEU A 59 -2.65 8.18 -0.56
CA LEU A 59 -1.39 7.73 -1.14
C LEU A 59 -0.32 8.84 -1.22
N GLY A 60 -0.74 10.10 -1.27
CA GLY A 60 0.16 11.25 -1.23
C GLY A 60 0.49 11.77 0.18
N SER A 61 -0.15 11.23 1.22
CA SER A 61 -0.07 11.77 2.56
C SER A 61 1.10 11.24 3.38
N ASN A 62 1.37 11.89 4.52
CA ASN A 62 2.33 11.39 5.49
C ASN A 62 1.88 10.07 6.13
N ASP A 63 0.58 9.82 6.24
CA ASP A 63 0.05 8.57 6.78
C ASP A 63 0.46 7.39 5.88
N PHE A 64 0.41 7.55 4.56
CA PHE A 64 0.91 6.52 3.65
C PHE A 64 2.42 6.31 3.75
N LYS A 65 3.22 7.36 4.01
CA LYS A 65 4.66 7.20 4.27
C LYS A 65 4.93 6.37 5.52
N ILE A 66 4.15 6.57 6.58
CA ILE A 66 4.22 5.75 7.79
C ILE A 66 3.90 4.29 7.46
N LEU A 67 2.87 4.03 6.64
CA LEU A 67 2.56 2.68 6.17
C LEU A 67 3.73 2.06 5.39
N VAL A 68 4.35 2.79 4.46
CA VAL A 68 5.53 2.33 3.71
C VAL A 68 6.64 1.91 4.68
N ASN A 69 6.94 2.73 5.69
CA ASN A 69 7.97 2.43 6.68
C ASN A 69 7.63 1.18 7.52
N LEU A 70 6.36 0.95 7.83
CA LEU A 70 5.91 -0.25 8.53
C LEU A 70 6.11 -1.51 7.69
N PHE A 71 5.89 -1.46 6.38
CA PHE A 71 6.22 -2.59 5.48
C PHE A 71 7.74 -2.78 5.32
N LYS A 72 8.52 -1.69 5.31
CA LYS A 72 9.99 -1.75 5.25
C LYS A 72 10.58 -2.42 6.50
N SER A 73 10.10 -2.08 7.70
CA SER A 73 10.64 -2.58 8.96
C SER A 73 10.53 -4.11 9.12
N VAL A 74 9.55 -4.73 8.44
CA VAL A 74 9.36 -6.19 8.41
C VAL A 74 9.80 -6.84 7.09
N ASN A 75 10.54 -6.10 6.26
CA ASN A 75 11.01 -6.56 4.95
C ASN A 75 9.88 -7.19 4.10
N ALA A 76 8.72 -6.52 4.05
CA ALA A 76 7.52 -6.95 3.32
C ALA A 76 7.09 -5.89 2.27
N LEU A 77 8.04 -5.12 1.75
CA LEU A 77 7.75 -4.08 0.77
C LEU A 77 7.18 -4.65 -0.56
N ASP A 78 7.51 -5.91 -0.87
CA ASP A 78 6.91 -6.70 -1.93
C ASP A 78 5.39 -6.82 -1.79
N ALA A 79 4.89 -7.07 -0.58
CA ALA A 79 3.46 -7.10 -0.29
C ALA A 79 2.79 -5.75 -0.54
N LEU A 80 3.43 -4.64 -0.14
CA LEU A 80 2.93 -3.30 -0.43
C LEU A 80 2.87 -3.01 -1.94
N ILE A 81 3.91 -3.40 -2.69
CA ILE A 81 3.92 -3.27 -4.15
C ILE A 81 2.78 -4.08 -4.77
N GLU A 82 2.50 -5.28 -4.26
CA GLU A 82 1.39 -6.10 -4.73
C GLU A 82 0.02 -5.48 -4.43
N ILE A 83 -0.17 -4.90 -3.24
CA ILE A 83 -1.38 -4.11 -2.90
C ILE A 83 -1.60 -3.00 -3.92
N LEU A 84 -0.56 -2.21 -4.22
CA LEU A 84 -0.65 -1.12 -5.19
C LEU A 84 -0.95 -1.63 -6.61
N ARG A 85 -0.34 -2.74 -7.04
CA ARG A 85 -0.62 -3.35 -8.34
C ARG A 85 -2.08 -3.83 -8.45
N ARG A 86 -2.59 -4.50 -7.42
CA ARG A 86 -3.99 -4.94 -7.35
C ARG A 86 -4.93 -3.74 -7.36
N THR A 87 -4.62 -2.69 -6.60
CA THR A 87 -5.35 -1.41 -6.61
C THR A 87 -5.47 -0.86 -8.03
N ARG A 88 -4.36 -0.73 -8.76
CA ARG A 88 -4.39 -0.26 -10.15
C ARG A 88 -5.30 -1.13 -11.03
N ARG A 89 -5.30 -2.46 -10.83
CA ARG A 89 -6.13 -3.39 -11.61
C ARG A 89 -7.60 -3.35 -11.24
N SER A 90 -7.94 -3.04 -10.00
CA SER A 90 -9.32 -3.01 -9.50
C SER A 90 -10.01 -1.70 -9.84
N TYR A 91 -9.29 -0.58 -9.81
CA TYR A 91 -9.82 0.75 -10.12
C TYR A 91 -9.62 1.10 -11.60
N ARG A 92 -9.81 0.14 -12.53
CA ARG A 92 -9.55 0.31 -13.98
C ARG A 92 -10.26 1.50 -14.62
N ASP A 93 -11.43 1.82 -14.12
CA ASP A 93 -12.28 2.87 -14.66
C ASP A 93 -11.97 4.26 -14.07
N PHE A 94 -11.00 4.35 -13.14
CA PHE A 94 -10.58 5.60 -12.51
C PHE A 94 -9.16 5.97 -12.94
N GLU A 95 -9.05 6.73 -14.03
CA GLU A 95 -7.75 7.15 -14.60
C GLU A 95 -6.88 7.93 -13.60
N GLU A 96 -7.50 8.74 -12.73
CA GLU A 96 -6.81 9.49 -11.68
C GLU A 96 -6.11 8.57 -10.68
N ILE A 97 -6.81 7.50 -10.25
CA ILE A 97 -6.26 6.50 -9.33
C ILE A 97 -5.09 5.76 -9.99
N HIS A 98 -5.18 5.44 -11.29
CA HIS A 98 -4.07 4.82 -12.02
C HIS A 98 -2.83 5.68 -12.02
N LYS A 99 -2.98 6.94 -12.42
CA LYS A 99 -1.87 7.90 -12.47
C LYS A 99 -1.25 8.11 -11.10
N CYS A 100 -2.07 8.14 -10.05
CA CYS A 100 -1.59 8.27 -8.68
C CYS A 100 -0.80 7.03 -8.23
N VAL A 101 -1.39 5.85 -8.36
CA VAL A 101 -0.76 4.57 -7.98
C VAL A 101 0.54 4.35 -8.75
N ASP A 102 0.58 4.62 -10.05
CA ASP A 102 1.79 4.49 -10.86
C ASP A 102 2.91 5.45 -10.39
N ARG A 103 2.55 6.67 -9.96
CA ARG A 103 3.50 7.64 -9.39
C ARG A 103 4.09 7.12 -8.09
N VAL A 104 3.24 6.60 -7.20
CA VAL A 104 3.64 6.05 -5.90
C VAL A 104 4.53 4.83 -6.09
N LEU A 105 4.16 3.92 -6.99
CA LEU A 105 4.98 2.75 -7.33
C LEU A 105 6.38 3.14 -7.85
N ARG A 106 6.47 4.17 -8.70
CA ARG A 106 7.77 4.69 -9.16
C ARG A 106 8.59 5.26 -8.01
N ASN A 107 7.97 6.01 -7.10
CA ASN A 107 8.65 6.59 -5.94
C ASN A 107 9.19 5.50 -5.01
N ILE A 108 8.36 4.52 -4.64
CA ILE A 108 8.77 3.40 -3.77
C ILE A 108 9.93 2.63 -4.41
N LYS A 109 9.87 2.34 -5.72
CA LYS A 109 10.97 1.67 -6.43
C LYS A 109 12.25 2.51 -6.44
N LYS A 110 12.14 3.83 -6.65
CA LYS A 110 13.29 4.73 -6.69
C LYS A 110 13.96 4.84 -5.31
N GLU A 111 13.16 4.93 -4.26
CA GLU A 111 13.63 4.95 -2.86
C GLU A 111 14.34 3.63 -2.54
N TYR A 112 13.71 2.50 -2.85
CA TYR A 112 14.32 1.18 -2.65
C TYR A 112 15.64 1.01 -3.41
N LEU A 113 15.70 1.44 -4.69
CA LEU A 113 16.92 1.37 -5.49
C LEU A 113 18.04 2.31 -5.01
N ARG A 114 17.70 3.40 -4.31
CA ARG A 114 18.69 4.30 -3.71
C ARG A 114 19.27 3.71 -2.44
N GLU A 115 18.42 3.24 -1.55
CA GLU A 115 18.82 2.59 -0.28
C GLU A 115 19.76 1.40 -0.56
N ASN A 116 19.45 0.56 -1.55
CA ASN A 116 20.29 -0.59 -1.91
C ASN A 116 21.58 -0.23 -2.67
N ARG A 117 21.73 1.01 -3.18
CA ARG A 117 22.96 1.47 -3.84
C ARG A 117 23.96 2.09 -2.85
N GLU A 118 23.47 2.76 -1.82
CA GLU A 118 24.32 3.39 -0.79
C GLU A 118 25.04 2.34 0.07
N ASP A 119 24.41 1.19 0.33
CA ASP A 119 25.04 0.04 1.02
C ASP A 119 26.21 -0.60 0.23
N SER A 120 26.33 -0.31 -1.07
CA SER A 120 27.37 -0.89 -1.94
C SER A 120 28.63 -0.03 -2.04
N GLU A 121 28.56 1.25 -1.68
CA GLU A 121 29.67 2.22 -1.83
C GLU A 121 30.41 2.49 -0.52
N GLU A 122 29.88 2.09 0.64
CA GLU A 122 30.54 2.28 1.95
C GLU A 122 31.55 1.17 2.31
N HIS A 123 31.74 0.18 1.43
CA HIS A 123 32.69 -0.95 1.60
C HIS A 123 33.67 -1.12 0.42
N ALA A 124 33.85 -0.11 -0.43
CA ALA A 124 34.80 -0.13 -1.55
C ALA A 124 36.05 0.74 -1.28
#